data_AF-A0ABD2Y9H1-F1
#
_entry.id   AF-A0ABD2Y9H1-F1
#
_cell.length_a   1.000
_cell.length_b   1.000
_cell.length_c   1.000
_cell.angle_alpha   90.00
_cell.angle_beta   90.00
_cell.angle_gamma   90.00
#
_symmetry.space_group_name_H-M   'P 1'
#
loop_
_entity.id
_entity.type
_entity.pdbx_description
1 polymer ?
#
loop_
_entity_poly.entity_id
_entity_poly.type
_entity_poly.pdbx_seq_one_letter_code
_entity_poly.pdbx_strand_id
1 'polypeptide(L)'
;MVQRINATVGYLGASYDVPSLVEKLLHQLASKQTIVVNVYDTTNMSAPIKMYGKNVTDTRLLQISNLDFGDPARKHEMHCRFKQKPPPPWTAITASVGVLVITLLLGHIFHAAINRIAKVEHDYHEVMELKHRAEAADVAKSQFLATVSHEIRTPMNGVLGMLQMLMDTNLDANQLDYAQTAHASGKDLIALINEVLDQAKIESGRLELEAVPFDLRADLDKVLSLCLANLMKKKLSWLSMSLMRCQKLLLEILGDSGRLLRTLWGIQLSSQKTKTKATYLCLCI
;
A
#
# COMPACT_ATOMS: atom_id res chain seq x y z
N MET A 1 -53.06 -13.69 -79.08
CA MET A 1 -52.86 -13.00 -77.78
C MET A 1 -51.80 -11.89 -77.86
N VAL A 2 -50.70 -12.08 -78.63
CA VAL A 2 -49.61 -11.08 -78.83
C VAL A 2 -50.07 -9.73 -79.41
N GLN A 3 -51.05 -9.70 -80.33
CA GLN A 3 -51.56 -8.46 -80.93
C GLN A 3 -52.30 -7.52 -79.96
N ARG A 4 -53.00 -8.05 -78.95
CA ARG A 4 -53.69 -7.21 -77.94
C ARG A 4 -52.70 -6.56 -76.97
N ILE A 5 -51.55 -7.21 -76.73
CA ILE A 5 -50.48 -6.68 -75.88
C ILE A 5 -49.85 -5.46 -76.56
N ASN A 6 -49.53 -5.53 -77.86
CA ASN A 6 -48.99 -4.40 -78.61
C ASN A 6 -49.97 -3.20 -78.72
N ALA A 7 -51.27 -3.48 -78.85
CA ALA A 7 -52.29 -2.42 -78.90
C ALA A 7 -52.49 -1.72 -77.55
N THR A 8 -52.31 -2.42 -76.43
CA THR A 8 -52.46 -1.84 -75.08
C THR A 8 -51.26 -0.97 -74.69
N VAL A 9 -50.05 -1.35 -75.16
CA VAL A 9 -48.84 -0.50 -75.05
C VAL A 9 -49.01 0.81 -75.82
N GLY A 10 -49.67 0.78 -76.99
CA GLY A 10 -49.91 1.96 -77.82
C GLY A 10 -50.88 2.99 -77.21
N TYR A 11 -51.90 2.56 -76.46
CA TYR A 11 -52.92 3.48 -75.91
C TYR A 11 -52.45 4.20 -74.64
N LEU A 12 -51.66 3.53 -73.78
CA LEU A 12 -51.08 4.14 -72.59
C LEU A 12 -49.81 4.96 -72.91
N GLY A 13 -49.06 4.58 -73.95
CA GLY A 13 -47.85 5.29 -74.38
C GLY A 13 -48.09 6.66 -75.02
N ALA A 14 -49.35 7.00 -75.37
CA ALA A 14 -49.67 8.26 -76.04
C ALA A 14 -49.84 9.46 -75.06
N SER A 15 -50.17 9.23 -73.78
CA SER A 15 -50.34 10.32 -72.80
C SER A 15 -49.31 10.31 -71.67
N TYR A 16 -48.68 9.18 -71.36
CA TYR A 16 -47.64 9.10 -70.31
C TYR A 16 -46.49 8.17 -70.70
N ASP A 17 -45.29 8.73 -70.88
CA ASP A 17 -44.05 7.96 -71.06
C ASP A 17 -43.60 7.40 -69.69
N VAL A 18 -44.20 6.27 -69.30
CA VAL A 18 -43.96 5.58 -68.03
C VAL A 18 -42.45 5.35 -67.75
N PRO A 19 -41.62 4.92 -68.72
CA PRO A 19 -40.17 4.86 -68.55
C PRO A 19 -39.53 6.15 -68.02
N SER A 20 -39.87 7.31 -68.62
CA SER A 20 -39.30 8.61 -68.26
C SER A 20 -39.75 9.08 -66.87
N LEU A 21 -41.01 8.82 -66.50
CA LEU A 21 -41.53 9.14 -65.17
C LEU A 21 -40.86 8.31 -64.07
N VAL A 22 -40.70 7.01 -64.31
CA VAL A 22 -40.06 6.10 -63.36
C VAL A 22 -38.57 6.39 -63.24
N GLU A 23 -37.87 6.69 -64.35
CA GLU A 23 -36.46 7.09 -64.30
C GLU A 23 -36.24 8.41 -63.55
N LYS A 24 -37.10 9.42 -63.73
CA LYS A 24 -37.02 10.68 -62.97
C LYS A 24 -37.24 10.47 -61.47
N LEU A 25 -38.24 9.68 -61.09
CA LEU A 25 -38.51 9.34 -59.69
C LEU A 25 -37.37 8.53 -59.07
N LEU A 26 -36.85 7.55 -59.81
CA LEU A 26 -35.68 6.78 -59.38
C LEU A 26 -34.46 7.67 -59.23
N HIS A 27 -34.23 8.63 -60.13
CA HIS A 27 -33.12 9.56 -60.02
C HIS A 27 -33.25 10.50 -58.81
N GLN A 28 -34.46 10.92 -58.43
CA GLN A 28 -34.68 11.72 -57.21
C GLN A 28 -34.52 10.91 -55.92
N LEU A 29 -34.84 9.62 -55.95
CA LEU A 29 -34.79 8.74 -54.77
C LEU A 29 -33.43 8.06 -54.58
N ALA A 30 -32.68 7.81 -55.65
CA ALA A 30 -31.46 6.98 -55.66
C ALA A 30 -30.19 7.76 -55.29
N SER A 31 -30.20 8.57 -54.22
CA SER A 31 -28.95 9.19 -53.79
C SER A 31 -27.99 8.20 -53.11
N LYS A 32 -28.46 7.04 -52.61
CA LYS A 32 -27.58 6.03 -51.97
C LYS A 32 -27.94 4.55 -52.13
N GLN A 33 -29.14 4.18 -52.60
CA GLN A 33 -29.53 2.77 -52.74
C GLN A 33 -30.16 2.47 -54.09
N THR A 34 -29.77 1.34 -54.69
CA THR A 34 -30.36 0.86 -55.95
C THR A 34 -31.69 0.17 -55.66
N ILE A 35 -32.79 0.89 -55.87
CA ILE A 35 -34.15 0.36 -55.77
C ILE A 35 -34.55 -0.19 -57.14
N VAL A 36 -35.11 -1.40 -57.17
CA VAL A 36 -35.72 -1.99 -58.35
C VAL A 36 -37.22 -1.79 -58.25
N VAL A 37 -37.80 -1.18 -59.28
CA VAL A 37 -39.24 -0.93 -59.39
C VAL A 37 -39.80 -1.77 -60.52
N ASN A 38 -40.86 -2.52 -60.23
CA ASN A 38 -41.69 -3.19 -61.22
C ASN A 38 -43.12 -2.65 -61.12
N VAL A 39 -43.78 -2.43 -62.25
CA VAL A 39 -45.18 -1.96 -62.28
C VAL A 39 -46.04 -3.02 -62.94
N TYR A 40 -47.16 -3.37 -62.30
CA TYR A 40 -48.10 -4.38 -62.75
C TYR A 40 -49.51 -3.79 -62.89
N ASP A 41 -50.24 -4.26 -63.89
CA ASP A 41 -51.69 -4.11 -64.00
C ASP A 41 -52.35 -5.33 -63.36
N THR A 42 -53.09 -5.10 -62.27
CA THR A 42 -53.75 -6.12 -61.45
C THR A 42 -55.26 -6.16 -61.66
N THR A 43 -55.76 -5.52 -62.72
CA THR A 43 -57.20 -5.51 -63.07
C THR A 43 -57.75 -6.93 -63.24
N ASN A 44 -56.92 -7.88 -63.71
CA ASN A 44 -57.20 -9.31 -63.64
C ASN A 44 -56.30 -9.99 -62.60
N MET A 45 -56.87 -10.35 -61.45
CA MET A 45 -56.14 -10.96 -60.33
C MET A 45 -55.51 -12.32 -60.68
N SER A 46 -56.02 -13.04 -61.68
CA SER A 46 -55.52 -14.37 -62.04
C SER A 46 -54.28 -14.33 -62.95
N ALA A 47 -54.04 -13.21 -63.64
CA ALA A 47 -52.93 -13.05 -64.57
C ALA A 47 -52.50 -11.58 -64.66
N PRO A 48 -51.77 -11.06 -63.64
CA PRO A 48 -51.30 -9.69 -63.63
C PRO A 48 -50.31 -9.43 -64.78
N ILE A 49 -50.49 -8.31 -65.49
CA ILE A 49 -49.67 -7.96 -66.64
C ILE A 49 -48.56 -7.02 -66.19
N LYS A 50 -47.31 -7.41 -66.44
CA LYS A 50 -46.16 -6.55 -66.12
C LYS A 50 -46.03 -5.44 -67.17
N MET A 51 -46.14 -4.19 -66.73
CA MET A 51 -46.02 -3.02 -67.60
C MET A 51 -44.59 -2.46 -67.64
N TYR A 52 -43.88 -2.50 -66.52
CA TYR A 52 -42.53 -1.96 -66.42
C TYR A 52 -41.65 -2.78 -65.47
N GLY A 53 -40.35 -2.83 -65.75
CA GLY A 53 -39.32 -3.36 -64.86
C GLY A 53 -38.68 -4.68 -65.33
N LYS A 54 -37.60 -5.11 -64.66
CA LYS A 54 -36.77 -6.27 -65.06
C LYS A 54 -37.23 -7.56 -64.38
N ASN A 55 -37.07 -8.71 -65.02
CA ASN A 55 -37.39 -10.00 -64.39
C ASN A 55 -36.36 -10.27 -63.30
N VAL A 56 -36.81 -10.26 -62.05
CA VAL A 56 -35.97 -10.51 -60.88
C VAL A 56 -36.55 -11.70 -60.13
N THR A 57 -35.73 -12.73 -59.95
CA THR A 57 -36.09 -14.03 -59.36
C THR A 57 -36.03 -14.06 -57.83
N ASP A 58 -35.69 -12.95 -57.17
CA ASP A 58 -35.36 -12.93 -55.74
C ASP A 58 -36.54 -12.50 -54.85
N THR A 59 -36.80 -13.24 -53.77
CA THR A 59 -37.88 -13.07 -52.76
C THR A 59 -37.50 -12.10 -51.64
N ARG A 60 -36.88 -10.96 -51.98
CA ARG A 60 -36.54 -9.93 -50.98
C ARG A 60 -37.75 -9.08 -50.61
N LEU A 61 -37.61 -8.32 -49.50
CA LEU A 61 -38.64 -7.42 -48.95
C LEU A 61 -39.31 -6.62 -50.08
N LEU A 62 -40.56 -6.98 -50.35
CA LEU A 62 -41.40 -6.40 -51.39
C LEU A 62 -42.32 -5.40 -50.73
N GLN A 63 -42.20 -4.13 -51.13
CA GLN A 63 -43.18 -3.13 -50.77
C GLN A 63 -44.09 -2.86 -51.97
N ILE A 64 -45.38 -3.08 -51.76
CA ILE A 64 -46.43 -2.88 -52.77
C ILE A 64 -47.10 -1.54 -52.46
N SER A 65 -47.28 -0.72 -53.48
CA SER A 65 -48.01 0.54 -53.37
C SER A 65 -48.95 0.66 -54.55
N ASN A 66 -50.20 1.01 -54.29
CA ASN A 66 -51.18 1.23 -55.35
C ASN A 66 -50.82 2.48 -56.14
N LEU A 67 -50.89 2.38 -57.46
CA LEU A 67 -50.67 3.50 -58.36
C LEU A 67 -51.96 3.78 -59.12
N ASP A 68 -52.44 5.02 -59.04
CA ASP A 68 -53.61 5.46 -59.80
C ASP A 68 -53.14 6.31 -60.99
N PHE A 69 -53.46 5.86 -62.20
CA PHE A 69 -53.18 6.58 -63.44
C PHE A 69 -54.39 7.39 -63.94
N GLY A 70 -55.47 7.49 -63.15
CA GLY A 70 -56.67 8.24 -63.49
C GLY A 70 -57.71 7.46 -64.31
N ASP A 71 -57.53 6.14 -64.46
CA ASP A 71 -58.53 5.24 -65.06
C ASP A 71 -59.26 4.46 -63.95
N PRO A 72 -60.54 4.74 -63.67
CA PRO A 72 -61.28 4.09 -62.60
C PRO A 72 -61.55 2.60 -62.87
N ALA A 73 -61.42 2.14 -64.11
CA ALA A 73 -61.66 0.75 -64.48
C ALA A 73 -60.42 -0.15 -64.32
N ARG A 74 -59.22 0.42 -64.11
CA ARG A 74 -57.96 -0.34 -64.05
C ARG A 74 -57.21 -0.12 -62.75
N LYS A 75 -56.68 -1.21 -62.19
CA LYS A 75 -55.88 -1.17 -60.97
C LYS A 75 -54.42 -1.46 -61.29
N HIS A 76 -53.54 -0.61 -60.78
CA HIS A 76 -52.10 -0.75 -61.00
C HIS A 76 -51.37 -0.78 -59.66
N GLU A 77 -50.34 -1.60 -59.59
CA GLU A 77 -49.52 -1.79 -58.40
C GLU A 77 -48.04 -1.60 -58.74
N MET A 78 -47.37 -0.80 -57.91
CA MET A 78 -45.93 -0.58 -57.94
C MET A 78 -45.27 -1.47 -56.89
N HIS A 79 -44.39 -2.34 -57.37
CA HIS A 79 -43.60 -3.26 -56.57
C HIS A 79 -42.18 -2.72 -56.44
N CYS A 80 -41.86 -2.16 -55.27
CA CYS A 80 -40.53 -1.65 -54.93
C CYS A 80 -39.73 -2.72 -54.19
N ARG A 81 -38.48 -2.93 -54.60
CA ARG A 81 -37.54 -3.86 -53.95
C ARG A 81 -36.15 -3.23 -53.80
N PHE A 82 -35.49 -3.52 -52.69
CA PHE A 82 -34.10 -3.13 -52.48
C PHE A 82 -33.14 -4.16 -53.11
N LYS A 83 -32.19 -3.70 -53.93
CA LYS A 83 -31.23 -4.58 -54.64
C LYS A 83 -30.18 -5.20 -53.72
N GLN A 84 -29.94 -4.61 -52.54
CA GLN A 84 -28.95 -5.09 -51.57
C GLN A 84 -29.56 -5.11 -50.15
N LYS A 85 -29.21 -6.11 -49.34
CA LYS A 85 -29.58 -6.15 -47.92
C LYS A 85 -28.82 -5.03 -47.20
N PRO A 86 -29.45 -4.24 -46.30
CA PRO A 86 -28.70 -3.26 -45.52
C PRO A 86 -27.59 -4.01 -44.74
N PRO A 87 -26.34 -3.49 -44.72
CA PRO A 87 -25.31 -4.09 -43.89
C PRO A 87 -25.80 -4.10 -42.44
N PRO A 88 -25.61 -5.20 -41.69
CA PRO A 88 -25.97 -5.22 -40.28
C PRO A 88 -25.23 -4.09 -39.55
N PRO A 89 -25.84 -3.48 -38.52
CA PRO A 89 -25.30 -2.32 -37.82
C PRO A 89 -24.18 -2.75 -36.86
N TRP A 90 -23.08 -3.27 -37.40
CA TRP A 90 -21.94 -3.76 -36.62
C TRP A 90 -21.42 -2.73 -35.63
N THR A 91 -21.39 -1.45 -36.00
CA THR A 91 -20.94 -0.35 -35.13
C THR A 91 -21.79 -0.18 -33.87
N ALA A 92 -23.11 -0.36 -33.99
CA ALA A 92 -24.03 -0.29 -32.86
C ALA A 92 -23.81 -1.48 -31.92
N ILE A 93 -23.67 -2.69 -32.48
CA ILE A 93 -23.42 -3.92 -31.72
C ILE A 93 -22.08 -3.83 -30.98
N THR A 94 -21.00 -3.40 -31.66
CA THR A 94 -19.67 -3.27 -31.04
C THR A 94 -19.63 -2.19 -29.97
N ALA A 95 -20.33 -1.06 -30.17
CA ALA A 95 -20.41 -0.01 -29.17
C ALA A 95 -21.14 -0.48 -27.90
N SER A 96 -22.28 -1.17 -28.06
CA SER A 96 -23.04 -1.72 -26.93
C SER A 96 -22.23 -2.77 -26.15
N VAL A 97 -21.52 -3.65 -26.84
CA VAL A 97 -20.64 -4.65 -26.19
C VAL A 97 -19.48 -3.96 -25.46
N GLY A 98 -18.86 -2.93 -26.06
CA GLY A 98 -17.80 -2.15 -25.42
C GLY A 98 -18.25 -1.49 -24.12
N VAL A 99 -19.43 -0.86 -24.12
CA VAL A 99 -20.00 -0.24 -22.91
C VAL A 99 -20.25 -1.28 -21.83
N LEU A 100 -20.80 -2.46 -22.16
CA LEU A 100 -21.04 -3.54 -21.20
C LEU A 100 -19.75 -4.06 -20.56
N VAL A 101 -18.69 -4.22 -21.36
CA VAL A 101 -17.39 -4.66 -20.84
C VAL A 101 -16.81 -3.62 -19.89
N ILE A 102 -16.88 -2.33 -20.25
CA ILE A 102 -16.39 -1.24 -19.41
C ILE A 102 -17.16 -1.17 -18.09
N THR A 103 -18.49 -1.29 -18.10
CA THR A 103 -19.30 -1.25 -16.87
C THR A 103 -19.00 -2.44 -15.96
N LEU A 104 -18.82 -3.64 -16.52
CA LEU A 104 -18.42 -4.81 -15.74
C LEU A 104 -17.02 -4.65 -15.12
N LEU A 105 -16.07 -4.12 -15.87
CA LEU A 105 -14.72 -3.84 -15.36
C LEU A 105 -14.74 -2.80 -14.23
N LEU A 106 -15.48 -1.70 -14.43
CA LEU A 106 -15.65 -0.67 -13.39
C LEU A 106 -16.33 -1.24 -12.14
N GLY A 107 -17.36 -2.08 -12.31
CA GLY A 107 -18.03 -2.76 -11.20
C GLY A 107 -17.08 -3.68 -10.43
N HIS A 108 -16.25 -4.45 -11.13
CA HIS A 108 -15.28 -5.34 -10.50
C HIS A 108 -14.18 -4.56 -9.76
N ILE A 109 -13.70 -3.45 -10.34
CA ILE A 109 -12.72 -2.56 -9.68
C ILE A 109 -13.35 -1.95 -8.42
N PHE A 110 -14.58 -1.46 -8.51
CA PHE A 110 -15.29 -0.85 -7.37
C PHE A 110 -15.55 -1.86 -6.26
N HIS A 111 -16.01 -3.08 -6.61
CA HIS A 111 -16.21 -4.16 -5.65
C HIS A 111 -14.90 -4.57 -4.97
N ALA A 112 -13.81 -4.72 -5.73
CA ALA A 112 -12.50 -5.01 -5.17
C ALA A 112 -11.98 -3.87 -4.27
N ALA A 113 -12.24 -2.61 -4.62
CA ALA A 113 -11.85 -1.46 -3.82
C ALA A 113 -12.59 -1.43 -2.47
N ILE A 114 -13.91 -1.66 -2.46
CA ILE A 114 -14.70 -1.71 -1.22
C ILE A 114 -14.21 -2.84 -0.31
N ASN A 115 -14.00 -4.04 -0.85
CA ASN A 115 -13.54 -5.18 -0.07
C ASN A 115 -12.13 -4.93 0.52
N ARG A 116 -11.26 -4.22 -0.20
CA ARG A 116 -9.94 -3.81 0.31
C ARG A 116 -10.06 -2.80 1.45
N ILE A 117 -10.94 -1.81 1.33
CA ILE A 117 -11.13 -0.79 2.37
C ILE A 117 -11.63 -1.44 3.67
N ALA A 118 -12.66 -2.30 3.57
CA ALA A 118 -13.18 -3.02 4.74
C ALA A 118 -12.12 -3.92 5.40
N LYS A 119 -11.27 -4.55 4.60
CA LYS A 119 -10.16 -5.36 5.12
C LYS A 119 -9.12 -4.52 5.85
N VAL A 120 -8.72 -3.38 5.27
CA VAL A 120 -7.75 -2.47 5.88
C VAL A 120 -8.24 -1.95 7.23
N GLU A 121 -9.53 -1.63 7.34
CA GLU A 121 -10.12 -1.17 8.61
C GLU A 121 -10.09 -2.28 9.68
N HIS A 122 -10.42 -3.51 9.31
CA HIS A 122 -10.34 -4.65 10.23
C HIS A 122 -8.90 -4.93 10.69
N ASP A 123 -7.97 -5.01 9.75
CA ASP A 123 -6.55 -5.24 10.03
C ASP A 123 -5.98 -4.09 10.90
N TYR A 124 -6.42 -2.85 10.66
CA TYR A 124 -6.02 -1.69 11.46
C TYR A 124 -6.49 -1.80 12.91
N HIS A 125 -7.75 -2.19 13.13
CA HIS A 125 -8.29 -2.38 14.48
C HIS A 125 -7.57 -3.50 15.23
N GLU A 126 -7.31 -4.64 14.58
CA GLU A 126 -6.58 -5.75 15.19
C GLU A 126 -5.15 -5.35 15.58
N VAL A 127 -4.42 -4.69 14.68
CA VAL A 127 -3.07 -4.21 14.96
C VAL A 127 -3.08 -3.17 16.09
N MET A 128 -4.05 -2.27 16.12
CA MET A 128 -4.18 -1.27 17.18
C MET A 128 -4.51 -1.91 18.54
N GLU A 129 -5.37 -2.93 18.58
CA GLU A 129 -5.67 -3.65 19.82
C GLU A 129 -4.45 -4.41 20.34
N LEU A 130 -3.74 -5.12 19.47
CA LEU A 130 -2.49 -5.82 19.81
C LEU A 130 -1.42 -4.85 20.30
N LYS A 131 -1.28 -3.70 19.64
CA LYS A 131 -0.37 -2.63 20.05
C LYS A 131 -0.73 -2.10 21.43
N HIS A 132 -2.01 -1.80 21.68
CA HIS A 132 -2.44 -1.29 22.98
C HIS A 132 -2.20 -2.29 24.12
N ARG A 133 -2.44 -3.60 23.87
CA ARG A 133 -2.12 -4.65 24.83
C ARG A 133 -0.62 -4.76 25.11
N ALA A 134 0.21 -4.66 24.08
CA ALA A 134 1.67 -4.67 24.23
C ALA A 134 2.15 -3.47 25.05
N GLU A 135 1.67 -2.26 24.73
CA GLU A 135 2.00 -1.04 25.48
C GLU A 135 1.57 -1.15 26.95
N ALA A 136 0.35 -1.63 27.22
CA ALA A 136 -0.14 -1.84 28.58
C ALA A 136 0.73 -2.85 29.36
N ALA A 137 1.16 -3.93 28.70
CA ALA A 137 2.06 -4.92 29.31
C ALA A 137 3.44 -4.32 29.63
N ASP A 138 4.01 -3.49 28.74
CA ASP A 138 5.29 -2.82 28.97
C ASP A 138 5.23 -1.79 30.11
N VAL A 139 4.11 -1.05 30.19
CA VAL A 139 3.82 -0.16 31.32
C VAL A 139 3.79 -0.94 32.64
N ALA A 140 3.03 -2.03 32.68
CA ALA A 140 2.89 -2.86 33.88
C ALA A 140 4.24 -3.50 34.28
N LYS A 141 5.01 -4.01 33.31
CA LYS A 141 6.37 -4.54 33.52
C LYS A 141 7.28 -3.49 34.15
N SER A 142 7.27 -2.28 33.60
CA SER A 142 8.13 -1.18 34.09
C SER A 142 7.74 -0.73 35.50
N GLN A 143 6.44 -0.59 35.78
CA GLN A 143 5.94 -0.25 37.11
C GLN A 143 6.29 -1.33 38.14
N PHE A 144 6.07 -2.60 37.79
CA PHE A 144 6.41 -3.72 38.66
C PHE A 144 7.91 -3.74 39.00
N LEU A 145 8.79 -3.61 38.00
CA LEU A 145 10.23 -3.59 38.22
C LEU A 145 10.68 -2.40 39.07
N ALA A 146 10.09 -1.21 38.87
CA ALA A 146 10.38 -0.04 39.68
C ALA A 146 10.01 -0.24 41.16
N THR A 147 8.81 -0.77 41.43
CA THR A 147 8.35 -1.06 42.79
C THR A 147 9.24 -2.10 43.45
N VAL A 148 9.47 -3.24 42.79
CA VAL A 148 10.30 -4.31 43.35
C VAL A 148 11.74 -3.84 43.60
N SER A 149 12.30 -3.02 42.71
CA SER A 149 13.64 -2.46 42.92
C SER A 149 13.73 -1.61 44.19
N HIS A 150 12.72 -0.79 44.48
CA HIS A 150 12.68 0.03 45.70
C HIS A 150 12.54 -0.85 46.97
N GLU A 151 11.69 -1.87 46.90
CA GLU A 151 11.47 -2.84 47.99
C GLU A 151 12.69 -3.74 48.26
N ILE A 152 13.56 -3.95 47.27
CA ILE A 152 14.83 -4.68 47.47
C ILE A 152 15.95 -3.74 47.94
N ARG A 153 16.04 -2.53 47.39
CA ARG A 153 17.12 -1.58 47.72
C ARG A 153 17.13 -1.21 49.20
N THR A 154 15.97 -0.99 49.80
CA THR A 154 15.83 -0.57 51.20
C THR A 154 16.40 -1.61 52.19
N PRO A 155 15.96 -2.88 52.18
CA PRO A 155 16.56 -3.89 53.06
C PRO A 155 18.02 -4.19 52.70
N MET A 156 18.40 -4.13 51.42
CA MET A 156 19.78 -4.40 51.01
C MET A 156 20.76 -3.34 51.52
N ASN A 157 20.40 -2.06 51.46
CA ASN A 157 21.19 -0.98 52.05
C ASN A 157 21.30 -1.14 53.58
N GLY A 158 20.26 -1.64 54.24
CA GLY A 158 20.30 -2.01 55.65
C GLY A 158 21.30 -3.12 55.94
N VAL A 159 21.28 -4.21 55.16
CA VAL A 159 22.24 -5.33 55.27
C VAL A 159 23.68 -4.86 55.01
N LEU A 160 23.91 -4.04 53.98
CA LEU A 160 25.22 -3.47 53.69
C LEU A 160 25.72 -2.58 54.84
N GLY A 161 24.85 -1.75 55.41
CA GLY A 161 25.17 -0.95 56.59
C GLY A 161 25.54 -1.81 57.80
N MET A 162 24.79 -2.87 58.06
CA MET A 162 25.09 -3.83 59.13
C MET A 162 26.40 -4.56 58.91
N LEU A 163 26.70 -4.99 57.67
CA LEU A 163 27.98 -5.59 57.32
C LEU A 163 29.13 -4.61 57.49
N GLN A 164 28.95 -3.33 57.14
CA GLN A 164 29.93 -2.28 57.36
C GLN A 164 30.23 -2.11 58.85
N MET A 165 29.19 -2.02 59.70
CA MET A 165 29.35 -1.95 61.15
C MET A 165 29.99 -3.21 61.74
N LEU A 166 29.67 -4.39 61.20
CA LEU A 166 30.26 -5.66 61.63
C LEU A 166 31.77 -5.70 61.33
N MET A 167 32.18 -5.20 60.16
CA MET A 167 33.59 -5.09 59.78
C MET A 167 34.39 -4.12 60.67
N ASP A 168 33.73 -3.17 61.33
CA ASP A 168 34.34 -2.24 62.29
C ASP A 168 34.50 -2.88 63.70
N THR A 169 34.05 -4.12 63.91
CA THR A 169 34.22 -4.86 65.17
C THR A 169 35.45 -5.78 65.16
N ASN A 170 35.79 -6.37 66.31
CA ASN A 170 36.88 -7.35 66.41
C ASN A 170 36.46 -8.70 65.81
N LEU A 171 36.71 -8.86 64.51
CA LEU A 171 36.52 -10.10 63.76
C LEU A 171 37.84 -10.88 63.61
N ASP A 172 37.76 -12.20 63.57
CA ASP A 172 38.90 -13.02 63.11
C ASP A 172 39.11 -12.90 61.58
N ALA A 173 40.25 -13.38 61.09
CA ALA A 173 40.62 -13.24 59.67
C ALA A 173 39.62 -13.91 58.71
N ASN A 174 38.99 -15.02 59.10
CA ASN A 174 38.01 -15.71 58.27
C ASN A 174 36.66 -14.99 58.30
N GLN A 175 36.25 -14.50 59.48
CA GLN A 175 35.03 -13.71 59.65
C GLN A 175 35.08 -12.40 58.87
N LEU A 176 36.24 -11.73 58.87
CA LEU A 176 36.46 -10.51 58.09
C LEU A 176 36.34 -10.79 56.59
N ASP A 177 36.94 -11.88 56.09
CA ASP A 177 36.86 -12.28 54.68
C ASP A 177 35.41 -12.61 54.26
N TYR A 178 34.66 -13.30 55.11
CA TYR A 178 33.23 -13.56 54.88
C TYR A 178 32.40 -12.27 54.84
N ALA A 179 32.62 -11.35 55.78
CA ALA A 179 31.90 -10.08 55.83
C ALA A 179 32.22 -9.19 54.61
N GLN A 180 33.48 -9.13 54.20
CA GLN A 180 33.92 -8.40 53.01
C GLN A 180 33.33 -8.98 51.73
N THR A 181 33.33 -10.31 51.60
CA THR A 181 32.75 -11.01 50.45
C THR A 181 31.24 -10.81 50.37
N ALA A 182 30.53 -10.92 51.50
CA ALA A 182 29.10 -10.65 51.56
C ALA A 182 28.76 -9.19 51.20
N HIS A 183 29.55 -8.24 51.69
CA HIS A 183 29.37 -6.82 51.40
C HIS A 183 29.64 -6.48 49.92
N ALA A 184 30.69 -7.05 49.33
CA ALA A 184 30.95 -6.92 47.89
C ALA A 184 29.81 -7.51 47.04
N SER A 185 29.35 -8.72 47.39
CA SER A 185 28.24 -9.39 46.69
C SER A 185 26.93 -8.61 46.77
N GLY A 186 26.63 -7.99 47.92
CA GLY A 186 25.45 -7.13 48.08
C GLY A 186 25.52 -5.86 47.23
N LYS A 187 26.71 -5.25 47.08
CA LYS A 187 26.91 -4.11 46.17
C LYS A 187 26.71 -4.51 44.71
N ASP A 188 27.25 -5.65 44.29
CA ASP A 188 27.09 -6.17 42.94
C ASP A 188 25.62 -6.48 42.61
N LEU A 189 24.87 -7.03 43.57
CA LEU A 189 23.44 -7.30 43.42
C LEU A 189 22.63 -6.00 43.21
N ILE A 190 22.90 -4.94 43.97
CA ILE A 190 22.24 -3.64 43.77
C ILE A 190 22.57 -3.07 42.39
N ALA A 191 23.83 -3.17 41.95
CA ALA A 191 24.24 -2.71 40.63
C ALA A 191 23.49 -3.45 39.51
N LEU A 192 23.37 -4.78 39.62
CA LEU A 192 22.64 -5.61 38.66
C LEU A 192 21.14 -5.25 38.60
N ILE A 193 20.50 -5.05 39.76
CA ILE A 193 19.09 -4.66 39.81
C ILE A 193 18.87 -3.30 39.13
N ASN A 194 19.77 -2.34 39.36
CA ASN A 194 19.71 -1.03 38.70
C ASN A 194 19.89 -1.14 37.18
N GLU A 195 20.78 -2.03 36.71
CA GLU A 195 20.98 -2.27 35.28
C GLU A 195 19.73 -2.86 34.61
N VAL A 196 19.07 -3.82 35.26
CA VAL A 196 17.80 -4.40 34.77
C VAL A 196 16.69 -3.34 34.72
N LEU A 197 16.62 -2.47 35.74
CA LEU A 197 15.66 -1.37 35.75
C LEU A 197 15.92 -0.36 34.63
N ASP A 198 17.19 -0.02 34.39
CA ASP A 198 17.58 0.86 33.28
C ASP A 198 17.19 0.27 31.93
N GLN A 199 17.37 -1.04 31.73
CA GLN A 199 16.96 -1.71 30.50
C GLN A 199 15.44 -1.65 30.30
N ALA A 200 14.66 -1.88 31.37
CA ALA A 200 13.20 -1.78 31.31
C ALA A 200 12.70 -0.35 31.00
N LYS A 201 13.39 0.68 31.51
CA LYS A 201 13.10 2.09 31.16
C LYS A 201 13.42 2.42 29.70
N ILE A 202 14.49 1.84 29.15
CA ILE A 202 14.86 2.01 27.72
C ILE A 202 13.82 1.33 26.82
N GLU A 203 13.46 0.08 27.13
CA GLU A 203 12.49 -0.71 26.35
C GLU A 203 11.11 -0.04 26.29
N SER A 204 10.68 0.61 27.37
CA SER A 204 9.39 1.32 27.44
C SER A 204 9.40 2.75 26.89
N GLY A 205 10.53 3.22 26.33
CA GLY A 205 10.66 4.57 25.79
C GLY A 205 10.54 5.70 26.82
N ARG A 206 10.47 5.39 28.13
CA ARG A 206 10.40 6.36 29.24
C ARG A 206 11.78 6.77 29.74
N LEU A 207 12.74 6.87 28.83
CA LEU A 207 14.08 7.31 29.17
C LEU A 207 14.09 8.84 29.31
N GLU A 208 13.62 9.34 30.45
CA GLU A 208 13.90 10.72 30.83
C GLU A 208 15.38 10.80 31.22
N LEU A 209 16.16 11.53 30.43
CA LEU A 209 17.55 11.85 30.77
C LEU A 209 17.53 12.67 32.06
N GLU A 210 17.99 12.08 33.16
CA GLU A 210 18.19 12.84 34.41
C GLU A 210 19.34 13.83 34.16
N ALA A 211 18.97 15.08 33.93
CA ALA A 211 19.91 16.19 33.76
C ALA A 211 20.39 16.68 35.13
N VAL A 212 21.26 15.90 35.76
CA VAL A 212 21.92 16.30 37.02
C VAL A 212 23.21 17.03 36.66
N PRO A 213 23.54 18.16 37.32
CA PRO A 213 24.87 18.76 37.17
C PRO A 213 25.91 17.81 37.77
N PHE A 214 26.87 17.36 36.97
CA PHE A 214 27.93 16.47 37.42
C PHE A 214 29.30 16.96 36.95
N ASP A 215 30.31 16.74 37.80
CA ASP A 215 31.70 17.04 37.46
C ASP A 215 32.31 15.88 36.67
N LEU A 216 32.32 16.03 35.36
CA LEU A 216 32.91 15.09 34.40
C LEU A 216 34.37 14.73 34.80
N ARG A 217 35.13 15.65 35.40
CA ARG A 217 36.53 15.39 35.79
C ARG A 217 36.62 14.40 36.95
N ALA A 218 35.82 14.60 38.00
CA ALA A 218 35.83 13.73 39.17
C ALA A 218 35.41 12.29 38.82
N ASP A 219 34.47 12.17 37.89
CA ASP A 219 33.98 10.87 37.41
C ASP A 219 34.97 10.17 36.47
N LEU A 220 35.64 10.93 35.59
CA LEU A 220 36.75 10.42 34.78
C LEU A 220 37.93 9.97 35.64
N ASP A 221 38.29 10.70 36.71
CA ASP A 221 39.36 10.31 37.63
C ASP A 221 39.03 9.00 38.38
N LYS A 222 37.75 8.76 38.73
CA LYS A 222 37.30 7.46 39.29
C LYS A 222 37.44 6.31 38.28
N VAL A 223 37.03 6.52 37.04
CA VAL A 223 37.20 5.51 35.96
C VAL A 223 38.67 5.20 35.73
N LEU A 224 39.50 6.25 35.69
CA LEU A 224 40.94 6.13 35.44
C LEU A 224 41.65 5.43 36.60
N SER A 225 41.33 5.76 37.85
CA SER A 225 41.90 5.11 39.04
C SER A 225 41.52 3.62 39.13
N LEU A 226 40.27 3.27 38.81
CA LEU A 226 39.83 1.86 38.74
C LEU A 226 40.53 1.10 37.60
N CYS A 227 40.77 1.75 36.47
CA CYS A 227 41.52 1.16 35.36
C CYS A 227 42.99 0.92 35.73
N LEU A 228 43.65 1.91 36.34
CA LEU A 228 45.03 1.82 36.81
C LEU A 228 45.19 0.72 37.87
N ALA A 229 44.26 0.62 38.82
CA ALA A 229 44.26 -0.45 39.82
C ALA A 229 44.14 -1.85 39.19
N ASN A 230 43.28 -2.01 38.18
CA ASN A 230 43.12 -3.28 37.46
C ASN A 230 44.33 -3.64 36.59
N LEU A 231 45.03 -2.65 36.03
CA LEU A 231 46.26 -2.85 35.26
C LEU A 231 47.44 -3.23 36.17
N MET A 232 47.55 -2.62 37.35
CA MET A 232 48.55 -2.97 38.37
C MET A 232 48.38 -4.41 38.86
N LYS A 233 47.14 -4.87 39.07
CA LYS A 233 46.85 -6.27 39.45
C LYS A 233 47.26 -7.28 38.37
N LYS A 234 47.35 -6.88 37.10
CA LYS A 234 47.68 -7.77 35.97
C LYS A 234 49.17 -7.86 35.60
N LYS A 235 50.10 -7.22 36.33
CA LYS A 235 51.56 -7.24 36.03
C LYS A 235 51.89 -6.92 34.55
N LEU A 236 51.15 -6.04 33.88
CA LEU A 236 51.52 -5.59 32.54
C LEU A 236 52.59 -4.49 32.64
N SER A 237 53.85 -4.91 32.68
CA SER A 237 55.04 -4.05 32.79
C SER A 237 55.35 -3.15 31.56
N TRP A 238 54.44 -3.01 30.60
CA TRP A 238 54.75 -2.48 29.27
C TRP A 238 53.86 -1.33 28.78
N LEU A 239 53.00 -0.76 29.63
CA LEU A 239 52.14 0.35 29.21
C LEU A 239 52.73 1.70 29.67
N SER A 240 53.57 2.29 28.83
CA SER A 240 53.83 3.73 28.87
C SER A 240 52.53 4.44 28.49
N MET A 241 51.82 4.98 29.49
CA MET A 241 50.61 5.78 29.26
C MET A 241 50.98 7.25 29.46
N SER A 242 51.18 7.96 28.36
CA SER A 242 51.32 9.42 28.37
C SER A 242 49.94 10.05 28.49
N LEU A 243 49.55 10.45 29.70
CA LEU A 243 48.30 11.19 29.93
C LEU A 243 48.58 12.69 29.74
N MET A 244 48.24 13.23 28.56
CA MET A 244 48.40 14.66 28.30
C MET A 244 47.18 15.39 28.87
N ARG A 245 47.37 16.08 30.00
CA ARG A 245 46.31 16.75 30.77
C ARG A 245 46.02 18.13 30.16
N CYS A 246 44.92 18.28 29.43
CA CYS A 246 44.44 19.61 29.04
C CYS A 246 43.72 20.25 30.25
N GLN A 247 44.35 21.26 30.86
CA GLN A 247 43.90 21.90 32.11
C GLN A 247 42.60 22.74 31.97
N LYS A 248 42.00 22.84 30.77
CA LYS A 248 41.07 23.93 30.41
C LYS A 248 39.61 23.52 30.12
N LEU A 249 39.13 22.38 30.61
CA LEU A 249 37.69 22.05 30.54
C LEU A 249 37.05 22.14 31.93
N LEU A 250 36.60 23.33 32.35
CA LEU A 250 35.60 23.44 33.42
C LEU A 250 34.25 23.46 32.72
N LEU A 251 33.75 22.27 32.37
CA LEU A 251 32.47 22.12 31.70
C LEU A 251 31.52 21.42 32.68
N GLU A 252 30.68 22.19 33.36
CA GLU A 252 29.46 21.66 33.98
C GLU A 252 28.54 21.25 32.83
N ILE A 253 28.58 19.97 32.46
CA ILE A 253 27.70 19.42 31.44
C ILE A 253 26.45 18.93 32.15
N LEU A 254 25.29 19.43 31.74
CA LEU A 254 24.00 18.89 32.17
C LEU A 254 23.78 17.56 31.43
N GLY A 255 23.69 16.44 32.16
CA GLY A 255 23.45 15.13 31.56
C GLY A 255 23.50 13.98 32.58
N ASP A 256 23.31 12.76 32.09
CA ASP A 256 23.34 11.54 32.93
C ASP A 256 24.77 11.00 33.04
N SER A 257 25.44 11.33 34.15
CA SER A 257 26.82 10.89 34.42
C SER A 257 26.96 9.37 34.41
N GLY A 258 26.00 8.66 35.01
CA GLY A 258 26.01 7.21 35.15
C GLY A 258 26.05 6.48 33.81
N ARG A 259 25.34 7.02 32.80
CA ARG A 259 25.31 6.46 31.44
C ARG A 259 26.55 6.82 30.61
N LEU A 260 27.10 8.03 30.79
CA LEU A 260 28.38 8.40 30.17
C LEU A 260 29.53 7.54 30.70
N LEU A 261 29.59 7.33 32.02
CA LEU A 261 30.54 6.38 32.61
C LEU A 261 30.34 4.97 32.08
N ARG A 262 29.09 4.48 31.97
CA ARG A 262 28.79 3.11 31.50
C ARG A 262 29.19 2.92 30.03
N THR A 263 28.92 3.89 29.16
CA THR A 263 29.34 3.86 27.75
C THR A 263 30.86 3.93 27.60
N LEU A 264 31.52 4.82 28.35
CA LEU A 264 32.99 4.92 28.39
C LEU A 264 33.64 3.64 28.91
N TRP A 265 33.11 3.04 29.99
CA TRP A 265 33.58 1.74 30.48
C TRP A 265 33.37 0.63 29.46
N GLY A 266 32.20 0.58 28.82
CA GLY A 266 31.91 -0.42 27.78
C GLY A 266 32.90 -0.37 26.62
N ILE A 267 33.20 0.83 26.11
CA ILE A 267 34.21 1.03 25.06
C ILE A 267 35.59 0.56 25.55
N GLN A 268 35.99 0.93 26.77
CA GLN A 268 37.31 0.57 27.30
C GLN A 268 37.47 -0.94 27.57
N LEU A 269 36.43 -1.60 28.07
CA LEU A 269 36.38 -3.05 28.27
C LEU A 269 36.43 -3.81 26.94
N SER A 270 35.76 -3.29 25.90
CA SER A 270 35.83 -3.86 24.54
C SER A 270 37.24 -3.74 23.94
N SER A 271 37.94 -2.63 24.20
CA SER A 271 39.33 -2.38 23.80
C SER A 271 40.31 -3.32 24.51
N GLN A 272 40.12 -3.60 25.81
CA GLN A 272 40.97 -4.55 26.54
C GLN A 272 40.80 -6.02 26.11
N LYS A 273 39.63 -6.41 25.58
CA LYS A 273 39.40 -7.78 25.08
C LYS A 273 40.08 -8.04 23.74
N THR A 274 40.33 -7.01 22.93
CA THR A 274 41.01 -7.14 21.65
C THR A 274 42.53 -7.07 21.84
N LYS A 275 43.17 -8.23 22.05
CA LYS A 275 44.63 -8.40 22.15
C LYS A 275 45.36 -8.10 20.81
N THR A 276 45.31 -6.87 20.30
CA THR A 276 46.08 -6.52 19.11
C THR A 276 46.63 -5.10 19.22
N LYS A 277 47.96 -5.03 19.42
CA LYS A 277 48.87 -3.90 19.19
C LYS A 277 48.44 -2.52 19.71
N ALA A 278 49.11 -2.08 20.78
CA ALA A 278 49.38 -0.69 21.16
C ALA A 278 48.41 0.36 20.59
N THR A 279 47.14 0.28 20.98
CA THR A 279 46.18 1.35 20.72
C THR A 279 46.44 2.43 21.76
N TYR A 280 47.15 3.48 21.36
CA TYR A 280 47.16 4.74 22.09
C TYR A 280 45.73 5.27 22.11
N LEU A 281 45.01 5.04 23.20
CA LEU A 281 43.73 5.68 23.42
C LEU A 281 43.99 7.13 23.83
N CYS A 282 44.25 7.98 22.83
CA CYS A 282 44.27 9.42 23.02
C CYS A 282 42.81 9.86 23.24
N LEU A 283 42.39 9.90 24.51
CA LEU A 283 41.14 10.54 24.89
C LEU A 283 41.38 12.06 24.82
N CYS A 284 41.41 12.62 23.60
CA CYS A 284 41.24 14.05 23.41
C CYS A 284 39.74 14.34 23.55
N ILE A 285 39.34 14.88 24.69
CA ILE A 285 38.12 15.67 24.85
C ILE A 285 38.55 17.07 25.26
#